data_AF-A0A536WLV3-F1
#
_entry.id   AF-A0A536WLV3-F1
#
_cell.length_a   1.000
_cell.length_b   1.000
_cell.length_c   1.000
_cell.angle_alpha   90.00
_cell.angle_beta   90.00
_cell.angle_gamma   90.00
#
_symmetry.space_group_name_H-M   'P 1'
#
loop_
_entity.id
_entity.type
_entity.pdbx_description
1 polymer ?
#
loop_
_entity_poly.entity_id
_entity_poly.type
_entity_poly.pdbx_seq_one_letter_code
_entity_poly.pdbx_strand_id
1 'polypeptide(L)'
;MSEAHVHVDPSNKKVALFIAVLALVLAFAETLGKGSQTSALASHIEASNLWAFFQAKTIRQTTVRTAAEEMEAQFGNRAPEAVKKQVESWKKTAERYQSEPETNEGRKELMARAKEMEKKR
;
A
#
# COMPACT_ATOMS: atom_id res chain seq x y z
N MET A 1 -4.24 -45.93 -53.64
CA MET A 1 -4.50 -44.72 -52.82
C MET A 1 -3.13 -44.13 -52.52
N SER A 2 -2.79 -43.02 -53.18
CA SER A 2 -1.43 -42.48 -53.19
C SER A 2 -1.13 -41.79 -51.86
N GLU A 3 -0.12 -42.27 -51.15
CA GLU A 3 0.47 -41.57 -50.00
C GLU A 3 1.15 -40.29 -50.51
N ALA A 4 0.61 -39.14 -50.13
CA ALA A 4 1.25 -37.85 -50.37
C ALA A 4 2.40 -37.67 -49.36
N HIS A 5 3.61 -38.02 -49.79
CA HIS A 5 4.83 -37.58 -49.13
C HIS A 5 4.94 -36.05 -49.25
N VAL A 6 4.52 -35.34 -48.21
CA VAL A 6 4.80 -33.90 -48.06
C VAL A 6 6.31 -33.76 -47.87
N HIS A 7 7.03 -33.45 -48.95
CA HIS A 7 8.41 -33.01 -48.87
C HIS A 7 8.45 -31.66 -48.15
N VAL A 8 8.69 -31.71 -46.83
CA VAL A 8 8.96 -30.51 -46.04
C VAL A 8 10.33 -29.99 -46.45
N ASP A 9 10.33 -29.00 -47.33
CA ASP A 9 11.52 -28.30 -47.77
C ASP A 9 12.35 -27.85 -46.54
N PRO A 10 13.65 -28.17 -46.45
CA PRO A 10 14.48 -27.81 -45.28
C PRO A 10 14.50 -26.29 -44.99
N SER A 11 14.19 -25.44 -45.98
CA SER A 11 13.96 -24.01 -45.80
C SER A 11 12.75 -23.72 -44.88
N ASN A 12 11.64 -24.46 -45.04
CA ASN A 12 10.44 -24.29 -44.22
C ASN A 12 10.67 -24.70 -42.76
N LYS A 13 11.55 -25.67 -42.50
CA LYS A 13 11.97 -26.03 -41.13
C LYS A 13 12.77 -24.92 -40.47
N LYS A 14 13.65 -24.24 -41.21
CA LYS A 14 14.42 -23.08 -40.70
C LYS A 14 13.49 -21.90 -40.38
N VAL A 15 12.53 -21.62 -41.27
CA VAL A 15 11.53 -20.58 -41.05
C VAL A 15 10.65 -20.91 -39.84
N ALA A 16 10.17 -22.15 -39.71
CA ALA A 16 9.38 -22.58 -38.56
C ALA A 16 10.16 -22.49 -37.24
N LEU A 17 11.44 -22.87 -37.23
CA LEU A 17 12.31 -22.73 -36.07
C LEU A 17 12.51 -21.25 -35.70
N PHE A 18 12.69 -20.37 -36.68
CA PHE A 18 12.83 -18.94 -36.44
C PHE A 18 11.57 -18.34 -35.82
N ILE A 19 10.39 -18.69 -36.34
CA ILE A 19 9.11 -18.28 -35.77
C ILE A 19 8.94 -18.80 -34.33
N ALA A 20 9.33 -20.05 -34.06
CA ALA A 20 9.27 -20.62 -32.71
C ALA A 20 10.18 -19.87 -31.73
N VAL A 21 11.39 -19.48 -32.14
CA VAL A 21 12.31 -18.67 -31.32
C VAL A 21 11.75 -17.28 -31.07
N LEU A 22 11.19 -16.62 -32.09
CA LEU A 22 10.54 -15.31 -31.93
C LEU A 22 9.33 -15.39 -30.98
N ALA A 23 8.52 -16.43 -31.10
CA ALA A 23 7.38 -16.67 -30.21
C ALA A 23 7.84 -16.90 -28.75
N LEU A 24 8.94 -17.63 -28.56
CA LEU A 24 9.53 -17.85 -27.24
C LEU A 24 10.04 -16.54 -26.63
N VAL A 25 10.73 -15.70 -27.41
CA VAL A 25 11.19 -14.37 -26.96
C VAL A 25 10.00 -13.47 -26.63
N LEU A 26 8.94 -13.47 -27.44
CA LEU A 26 7.72 -12.71 -27.19
C LEU A 26 7.02 -13.18 -25.90
N ALA A 27 6.91 -14.50 -25.69
CA ALA A 27 6.33 -15.07 -24.48
C ALA A 27 7.10 -14.68 -23.22
N PHE A 28 8.44 -14.68 -23.28
CA PHE A 28 9.27 -14.17 -22.18
C PHE A 28 9.08 -12.66 -21.98
N ALA A 29 9.07 -11.85 -23.05
CA ALA A 29 8.87 -10.40 -22.96
C ALA A 29 7.52 -10.05 -22.32
N GLU A 30 6.44 -10.74 -22.70
CA GLU A 30 5.13 -10.57 -22.09
C GLU A 30 5.09 -11.00 -20.62
N THR A 31 5.72 -12.13 -20.27
CA THR A 31 5.72 -12.65 -18.90
C THR A 31 6.52 -11.76 -17.96
N LEU A 32 7.70 -11.29 -18.38
CA LEU A 32 8.53 -10.38 -17.59
C LEU A 32 7.89 -8.98 -17.47
N GLY A 33 7.29 -8.47 -18.55
CA GLY A 33 6.58 -7.19 -18.54
C GLY A 33 5.36 -7.18 -17.62
N LYS A 34 4.60 -8.29 -17.57
CA LYS A 34 3.45 -8.46 -16.67
C LYS A 34 3.89 -8.59 -15.20
N GLY A 35 5.00 -9.29 -14.94
CA GLY A 35 5.54 -9.44 -13.59
C GLY A 35 6.04 -8.12 -12.97
N SER A 36 6.78 -7.31 -13.75
CA SER A 36 7.27 -6.00 -13.27
C SER A 36 6.16 -4.98 -13.08
N GLN A 37 5.17 -4.94 -13.98
CA GLN A 37 3.98 -4.09 -13.81
C GLN A 37 3.18 -4.47 -12.57
N THR A 38 3.01 -5.78 -12.30
CA THR A 38 2.29 -6.27 -11.13
C THR A 38 3.01 -5.90 -9.84
N SER A 39 4.33 -6.09 -9.79
CA SER A 39 5.14 -5.70 -8.62
C SER A 39 5.11 -4.19 -8.40
N ALA A 40 5.27 -3.39 -9.44
CA ALA A 40 5.24 -1.93 -9.34
C ALA A 40 3.86 -1.42 -8.87
N LEU A 41 2.78 -2.03 -9.37
CA LEU A 41 1.42 -1.71 -8.94
C LEU A 41 1.18 -2.09 -7.48
N ALA A 42 1.63 -3.27 -7.05
CA ALA A 42 1.53 -3.72 -5.66
C ALA A 42 2.25 -2.75 -4.71
N SER A 43 3.50 -2.37 -5.02
CA SER A 43 4.25 -1.38 -4.23
C SER A 43 3.57 0.01 -4.23
N HIS A 44 2.91 0.39 -5.32
CA HIS A 44 2.11 1.61 -5.38
C HIS A 44 0.90 1.56 -4.44
N ILE A 45 0.17 0.44 -4.43
CA ILE A 45 -0.99 0.22 -3.58
C ILE A 45 -0.58 0.24 -2.10
N GLU A 46 0.50 -0.45 -1.73
CA GLU A 46 1.01 -0.46 -0.36
C GLU A 46 1.39 0.94 0.13
N ALA A 47 2.14 1.70 -0.67
CA ALA A 47 2.49 3.09 -0.34
C ALA A 47 1.25 3.98 -0.18
N SER A 48 0.25 3.81 -1.07
CA SER A 48 -1.01 4.54 -1.01
C SER A 48 -1.81 4.19 0.25
N ASN A 49 -1.87 2.90 0.61
CA ASN A 49 -2.52 2.43 1.80
C ASN A 49 -1.86 2.99 3.07
N LEU A 50 -0.53 2.99 3.16
CA LEU A 50 0.21 3.56 4.30
C LEU A 50 -0.14 5.04 4.51
N TRP A 51 -0.15 5.82 3.42
CA TRP A 51 -0.54 7.22 3.47
C TRP A 51 -2.01 7.41 3.85
N ALA A 52 -2.92 6.57 3.36
CA ALA A 52 -4.33 6.59 3.74
C ALA A 52 -4.52 6.30 5.25
N PHE A 53 -3.82 5.30 5.80
CA PHE A 53 -3.85 4.99 7.23
C PHE A 53 -3.30 6.16 8.07
N PHE A 54 -2.18 6.75 7.65
CA PHE A 54 -1.62 7.93 8.31
C PHE A 54 -2.61 9.10 8.34
N GLN A 55 -3.26 9.39 7.21
CA GLN A 55 -4.27 10.45 7.12
C GLN A 55 -5.48 10.15 8.02
N ALA A 56 -6.01 8.94 7.97
CA ALA A 56 -7.15 8.53 8.79
C ALA A 56 -6.85 8.66 10.29
N LYS A 57 -5.67 8.22 10.75
CA LYS A 57 -5.27 8.38 12.16
C LYS A 57 -5.07 9.84 12.54
N THR A 58 -4.49 10.65 11.65
CA THR A 58 -4.32 12.10 11.87
C THR A 58 -5.67 12.80 12.04
N ILE A 59 -6.66 12.47 11.22
CA ILE A 59 -8.01 13.02 11.32
C ILE A 59 -8.65 12.61 12.66
N ARG A 60 -8.67 11.31 12.98
CA ARG A 60 -9.25 10.81 14.24
C ARG A 60 -8.59 11.45 15.48
N GLN A 61 -7.28 11.60 15.45
CA GLN A 61 -6.53 12.27 16.51
C GLN A 61 -6.97 13.73 16.64
N THR A 62 -7.03 14.46 15.53
CA THR A 62 -7.42 15.87 15.53
C THR A 62 -8.83 16.03 16.07
N THR A 63 -9.79 15.21 15.61
CA THR A 63 -11.17 15.23 16.10
C THR A 63 -11.26 15.00 17.61
N VAL A 64 -10.59 13.97 18.14
CA VAL A 64 -10.63 13.67 19.59
C VAL A 64 -9.93 14.76 20.41
N ARG A 65 -8.81 15.31 19.90
CA ARG A 65 -8.10 16.39 20.58
C ARG A 65 -8.93 17.67 20.62
N THR A 66 -9.53 18.06 19.50
CA THR A 66 -10.41 19.23 19.43
C THR A 66 -11.63 19.05 20.34
N ALA A 67 -12.24 17.87 20.40
CA ALA A 67 -13.34 17.60 21.33
C ALA A 67 -12.93 17.73 22.80
N ALA A 68 -11.71 17.30 23.15
CA ALA A 68 -11.17 17.47 24.50
C ALA A 68 -10.90 18.94 24.83
N GLU A 69 -10.28 19.68 23.90
CA GLU A 69 -10.02 21.12 24.03
C GLU A 69 -11.33 21.92 24.15
N GLU A 70 -12.37 21.55 23.42
CA GLU A 70 -13.70 22.17 23.48
C GLU A 70 -14.37 21.96 24.84
N MET A 71 -14.32 20.75 25.40
CA MET A 71 -14.82 20.48 26.75
C MET A 71 -14.02 21.26 27.80
N GLU A 72 -12.70 21.36 27.67
CA GLU A 72 -11.89 22.16 28.59
C GLU A 72 -12.23 23.65 28.50
N ALA A 73 -12.45 24.18 27.29
CA ALA A 73 -12.84 25.57 27.08
C ALA A 73 -14.25 25.86 27.61
N GLN A 74 -15.20 24.92 27.44
CA GLN A 74 -16.59 25.09 27.86
C GLN A 74 -16.76 25.07 29.37
N PHE A 75 -16.07 24.17 30.07
CA PHE A 75 -16.27 23.95 31.51
C PHE A 75 -15.18 24.58 32.38
N GLY A 76 -13.97 24.79 31.85
CA GLY A 76 -12.82 25.29 32.60
C GLY A 76 -12.60 24.56 33.93
N ASN A 77 -12.26 25.32 34.97
CA ASN A 77 -12.05 24.75 36.32
C ASN A 77 -13.33 24.28 37.02
N ARG A 78 -14.51 24.53 36.45
CA ARG A 78 -15.82 24.14 37.02
C ARG A 78 -16.35 22.83 36.44
N ALA A 79 -15.53 22.12 35.66
CA ALA A 79 -15.90 20.84 35.06
C ALA A 79 -16.32 19.81 36.12
N PRO A 80 -17.48 19.14 35.95
CA PRO A 80 -17.81 17.95 36.72
C PRO A 80 -16.72 16.88 36.60
N GLU A 81 -16.52 16.07 37.64
CA GLU A 81 -15.51 14.99 37.63
C GLU A 81 -15.69 14.02 36.46
N ALA A 82 -16.92 13.76 36.03
CA ALA A 82 -17.20 12.94 34.85
C ALA A 82 -16.62 13.55 33.56
N VAL A 83 -16.68 14.88 33.40
CA VAL A 83 -16.13 15.59 32.23
C VAL A 83 -14.60 15.56 32.26
N LYS A 84 -13.98 15.77 33.43
CA LYS A 84 -12.52 15.67 33.58
C LYS A 84 -11.99 14.30 33.18
N LYS A 85 -12.63 13.22 33.65
CA LYS A 85 -12.29 11.84 33.27
C LYS A 85 -12.44 11.60 31.77
N GLN A 86 -13.49 12.15 31.16
CA GLN A 86 -13.71 12.03 29.72
C GLN A 86 -12.60 12.72 28.92
N VAL A 87 -12.24 13.94 29.31
CA VAL A 87 -11.15 14.71 28.70
C VAL A 87 -9.81 13.97 28.84
N GLU A 88 -9.49 13.42 30.01
CA GLU A 88 -8.27 12.62 30.20
C GLU A 88 -8.26 11.37 29.32
N SER A 89 -9.39 10.67 29.20
CA SER A 89 -9.53 9.50 28.33
C SER A 89 -9.30 9.84 26.86
N TRP A 90 -9.84 10.98 26.41
CA TRP A 90 -9.64 11.49 25.07
C TRP A 90 -8.20 11.93 24.81
N LYS A 91 -7.53 12.58 25.78
CA LYS A 91 -6.10 12.90 25.70
C LYS A 91 -5.24 11.65 25.54
N LYS A 92 -5.46 10.62 26.38
CA LYS A 92 -4.78 9.32 26.26
C LYS A 92 -5.03 8.64 24.91
N THR A 93 -6.25 8.73 24.39
CA THR A 93 -6.60 8.20 23.07
C THR A 93 -5.86 8.94 21.94
N ALA A 94 -5.77 10.27 22.02
CA ALA A 94 -5.02 11.07 21.07
C ALA A 94 -3.50 10.79 21.12
N GLU A 95 -2.95 10.50 22.30
CA GLU A 95 -1.56 10.06 22.47
C GLU A 95 -1.32 8.68 21.86
N ARG A 96 -2.25 7.72 22.06
CA ARG A 96 -2.17 6.40 21.42
C ARG A 96 -2.15 6.50 19.89
N TYR A 97 -2.94 7.40 19.31
CA TYR A 97 -2.87 7.64 17.85
C TYR A 97 -1.56 8.29 17.39
N GLN A 98 -0.85 9.01 18.27
CA GLN A 98 0.44 9.62 17.96
C GLN A 98 1.56 8.59 17.87
N SER A 99 1.60 7.63 18.80
CA SER A 99 2.60 6.56 18.85
C SER A 99 1.97 5.29 19.42
N GLU A 100 2.06 4.23 18.64
CA GLU A 100 1.54 2.90 19.01
C GLU A 100 2.61 1.88 18.62
N PRO A 101 3.67 1.73 19.45
CA PRO A 101 4.81 0.91 19.11
C PRO A 101 4.49 -0.60 19.07
N GLU A 102 3.45 -1.04 19.79
CA GLU A 102 3.02 -2.44 19.83
C GLU A 102 2.49 -2.92 18.46
N THR A 103 1.70 -2.09 17.78
CA THR A 103 1.15 -2.41 16.45
C THR A 103 1.99 -1.83 15.32
N ASN A 104 2.91 -0.91 15.63
CA ASN A 104 3.63 -0.06 14.67
C ASN A 104 2.69 0.69 13.72
N GLU A 105 1.46 0.92 14.14
CA GLU A 105 0.48 1.69 13.38
C GLU A 105 0.29 3.09 13.94
N GLY A 106 1.09 3.52 14.92
CA GLY A 106 1.06 4.90 15.35
C GLY A 106 1.48 5.83 14.21
N ARG A 107 1.06 7.09 14.30
CA ARG A 107 1.31 8.08 13.24
C ARG A 107 2.81 8.23 12.93
N LYS A 108 3.67 8.16 13.95
CA LYS A 108 5.13 8.25 13.79
C LYS A 108 5.70 7.03 13.07
N GLU A 109 5.22 5.85 13.43
CA GLU A 109 5.64 4.56 12.92
C GLU A 109 5.17 4.38 11.46
N LEU A 110 3.93 4.78 11.15
CA LEU A 110 3.41 4.83 9.78
C LEU A 110 4.19 5.82 8.90
N MET A 111 4.54 7.00 9.42
CA MET A 111 5.37 7.96 8.68
C MET A 111 6.78 7.42 8.42
N ALA A 112 7.40 6.77 9.40
CA ALA A 112 8.71 6.16 9.24
C ALA A 112 8.69 5.07 8.16
N ARG A 113 7.70 4.16 8.21
CA ARG A 113 7.49 3.13 7.20
C ARG A 113 7.23 3.70 5.81
N ALA A 114 6.38 4.72 5.70
CA ALA A 114 6.10 5.37 4.42
C ALA A 114 7.38 5.98 3.81
N LYS A 115 8.20 6.66 4.61
CA LYS A 115 9.49 7.21 4.16
C LYS A 115 10.50 6.13 3.75
N GLU A 116 10.53 5.00 4.45
CA GLU A 116 11.37 3.86 4.06
C GLU A 116 10.91 3.24 2.73
N MET A 117 9.60 3.14 2.51
CA MET A 117 9.04 2.64 1.25
C MET A 117 9.27 3.61 0.10
N GLU A 118 9.19 4.92 0.32
CA GLU A 118 9.53 5.94 -0.68
C GLU A 118 11.00 5.88 -1.09
N LYS A 119 11.93 5.59 -0.17
CA LYS A 119 13.36 5.41 -0.51
C LYS A 119 13.64 4.16 -1.35
N LYS A 120 12.77 3.15 -1.27
CA LYS A 120 12.90 1.90 -2.04
C LYS A 120 12.29 2.00 -3.44
N ARG A 121 11.58 3.10 -3.73
CA ARG A 121 10.90 3.35 -5.00
C ARG A 121 11.80 4.11 -5.96
#